data_AF-A0A7V0NQ31-F1
#
_entry.id   AF-A0A7V0NQ31-F1
#
_cell.length_a   1.000
_cell.length_b   1.000
_cell.length_c   1.000
_cell.angle_alpha   90.00
_cell.angle_beta   90.00
_cell.angle_gamma   90.00
#
_symmetry.space_group_name_H-M   'P 1'
#
loop_
_entity.id
_entity.type
_entity.pdbx_description
1 polymer ?
#
loop_
_entity_poly.entity_id
_entity_poly.type
_entity_poly.pdbx_seq_one_letter_code
_entity_poly.pdbx_strand_id
1 'polypeptide(L)'
;MVRTKIPDDSISPDDKAAFLDKAITWLKQWRGFKIQELVYTKFRLRAALEVKIKEAKRHLMGRIHMVLFLNAEVFASDGRGEMIFEQGRYAYDRPYCGFVDLPKHFFPEIGNPGAEGEEFDCAVFLATVLEGVKYWVRNVERKPTSFSLQTATDKFYPDFICKLEDGRIRAVEYKNSRDYDLPGNEEKRRLGALWELRSSGHCLFVMPRGKDFEAIKAKLAK
;
A
#
# COMPACT_ATOMS: atom_id res chain seq x y z
N MET A 1 -5.51 13.24 -29.06
CA MET A 1 -6.57 13.42 -28.04
C MET A 1 -6.02 14.27 -26.90
N VAL A 2 -6.24 15.59 -26.92
CA VAL A 2 -5.63 16.51 -25.94
C VAL A 2 -6.41 16.41 -24.63
N ARG A 3 -5.81 15.78 -23.61
CA ARG A 3 -6.38 15.78 -22.25
C ARG A 3 -6.49 17.25 -21.81
N THR A 4 -7.68 17.78 -21.58
CA THR A 4 -7.92 19.17 -21.12
C THR A 4 -8.04 19.27 -19.60
N LYS A 5 -7.98 18.14 -18.88
CA LYS A 5 -8.16 18.04 -17.42
C LYS A 5 -6.85 17.74 -16.71
N ILE A 6 -6.69 18.28 -15.50
CA ILE A 6 -5.68 17.82 -14.52
C ILE A 6 -6.02 16.35 -14.16
N PRO A 7 -5.15 15.38 -14.48
CA PRO A 7 -5.41 13.97 -14.25
C PRO A 7 -5.07 13.63 -12.80
N ASP A 8 -6.11 13.47 -11.98
CA ASP A 8 -6.00 13.00 -10.60
C ASP A 8 -7.37 12.53 -10.10
N ASP A 9 -7.66 11.23 -10.20
CA ASP A 9 -9.00 10.71 -9.92
C ASP A 9 -9.32 10.63 -8.41
N SER A 10 -8.34 10.97 -7.55
CA SER A 10 -8.56 11.05 -6.09
C SER A 10 -9.10 12.41 -5.62
N ILE A 11 -9.24 13.38 -6.53
CA ILE A 11 -9.80 14.70 -6.22
C ILE A 11 -11.09 14.88 -7.03
N SER A 12 -12.16 15.31 -6.36
CA SER A 12 -13.44 15.56 -7.03
C SER A 12 -13.30 16.62 -8.13
N PRO A 13 -14.11 16.58 -9.19
CA PRO A 13 -14.12 17.63 -10.22
C PRO A 13 -14.35 19.04 -9.65
N ASP A 14 -15.18 19.16 -8.60
CA ASP A 14 -15.52 20.44 -7.98
C ASP A 14 -14.33 21.01 -7.19
N ASP A 15 -13.62 20.17 -6.44
CA ASP A 15 -12.40 20.59 -5.73
C ASP A 15 -11.30 21.03 -6.71
N LYS A 16 -11.17 20.34 -7.85
CA LYS A 16 -10.25 20.77 -8.91
C LYS A 16 -10.64 22.12 -9.48
N ALA A 17 -11.93 22.35 -9.74
CA ALA A 17 -12.41 23.63 -10.24
C ALA A 17 -12.15 24.77 -9.24
N ALA A 18 -12.48 24.55 -7.96
CA ALA A 18 -12.22 25.50 -6.89
C ALA A 18 -10.72 25.81 -6.72
N PHE A 19 -9.86 24.80 -6.83
CA PHE A 19 -8.41 24.99 -6.80
C PHE A 19 -7.92 25.83 -7.99
N LEU A 20 -8.37 25.51 -9.21
CA LEU A 20 -8.01 26.24 -10.42
C LEU A 20 -8.45 27.71 -10.35
N ASP A 21 -9.68 27.97 -9.90
CA ASP A 21 -10.22 29.33 -9.76
C ASP A 21 -9.40 30.16 -8.77
N LYS A 22 -9.08 29.59 -7.60
CA LYS A 22 -8.20 30.24 -6.61
C LYS A 22 -6.81 30.51 -7.16
N ALA A 23 -6.23 29.55 -7.89
CA ALA A 23 -4.89 29.69 -8.47
C ALA A 23 -4.83 30.79 -9.54
N ILE A 24 -5.82 30.82 -10.44
CA ILE A 24 -5.91 31.84 -11.50
C ILE A 24 -6.16 33.23 -10.88
N THR A 25 -7.08 33.32 -9.92
CA THR A 25 -7.34 34.56 -9.18
C THR A 25 -6.08 35.07 -8.51
N TRP A 26 -5.32 34.20 -7.86
CA TRP A 26 -4.07 34.58 -7.21
C TRP A 26 -3.01 35.07 -8.20
N LEU A 27 -2.83 34.37 -9.34
CA LEU A 27 -1.88 34.78 -10.39
C LEU A 27 -2.23 36.16 -10.98
N LYS A 28 -3.51 36.45 -11.15
CA LYS A 28 -3.97 37.76 -11.64
C LYS A 28 -3.75 38.87 -10.60
N GLN A 29 -4.20 38.64 -9.37
CA GLN A 29 -4.21 39.69 -8.33
C GLN A 29 -2.83 39.96 -7.75
N TRP A 30 -2.04 38.92 -7.49
CA TRP A 30 -0.80 39.04 -6.72
C TRP A 30 0.48 38.91 -7.56
N ARG A 31 0.36 38.36 -8.77
CA ARG A 31 1.50 38.23 -9.70
C ARG A 31 1.35 39.08 -10.95
N GLY A 32 0.22 39.77 -11.12
CA GLY A 32 -0.01 40.72 -12.20
C GLY A 32 -0.22 40.10 -13.59
N PHE A 33 -0.42 38.78 -13.70
CA PHE A 33 -0.63 38.13 -15.00
C PHE A 33 -1.99 38.50 -15.59
N LYS A 34 -2.01 38.82 -16.89
CA LYS A 34 -3.24 38.97 -17.67
C LYS A 34 -3.78 37.61 -18.06
N ILE A 35 -5.11 37.53 -18.24
CA ILE A 35 -5.77 36.27 -18.63
C ILE A 35 -5.25 35.74 -19.97
N GLN A 36 -4.94 36.62 -20.92
CA GLN A 36 -4.42 36.26 -22.24
C GLN A 36 -3.06 35.56 -22.14
N GLU A 37 -2.19 36.00 -21.21
CA GLU A 37 -0.87 35.39 -20.97
C GLU A 37 -1.01 33.99 -20.35
N LEU A 38 -1.95 33.82 -19.42
CA LEU A 38 -2.25 32.52 -18.81
C LEU A 38 -2.85 31.54 -19.83
N VAL A 39 -3.72 32.02 -20.72
CA VAL A 39 -4.29 31.20 -21.81
C VAL A 39 -3.21 30.80 -22.82
N TYR A 40 -2.33 31.73 -23.20
CA TYR A 40 -1.21 31.45 -24.09
C TYR A 40 -0.25 30.40 -23.51
N THR A 41 -0.02 30.46 -22.20
CA THR A 41 0.88 29.54 -21.48
C THR A 41 0.16 28.36 -20.80
N LYS A 42 -1.11 28.08 -21.15
CA LYS A 42 -1.99 27.14 -20.43
C LYS A 42 -1.39 25.76 -20.15
N PHE A 43 -0.55 25.23 -21.05
CA PHE A 43 0.10 23.94 -20.85
C PHE A 43 1.21 23.99 -19.79
N ARG A 44 2.00 25.07 -19.77
CA ARG A 44 3.02 25.32 -18.73
C ARG A 44 2.37 25.59 -17.39
N LEU A 45 1.31 26.40 -17.39
CA LEU A 45 0.50 26.66 -16.20
C LEU A 45 -0.06 25.36 -15.63
N ARG A 46 -0.67 24.53 -16.48
CA ARG A 46 -1.17 23.22 -16.08
C ARG A 46 -0.08 22.36 -15.44
N ALA A 47 1.09 22.23 -16.08
CA ALA A 47 2.18 21.43 -15.53
C ALA A 47 2.63 21.94 -14.14
N ALA A 48 2.72 23.26 -13.98
CA ALA A 48 3.04 23.88 -12.69
C ALA A 48 1.97 23.63 -11.62
N LEU A 49 0.69 23.69 -12.00
CA LEU A 49 -0.43 23.39 -11.09
C LEU A 49 -0.50 21.91 -10.72
N GLU A 50 -0.21 21.00 -11.66
CA GLU A 50 -0.09 19.57 -11.38
C GLU A 50 1.02 19.30 -10.35
N VAL A 51 2.18 19.95 -10.48
CA VAL A 51 3.25 19.88 -9.47
C VAL A 51 2.74 20.43 -8.13
N LYS A 52 2.07 21.58 -8.13
CA LYS A 52 1.58 22.21 -6.89
C LYS A 52 0.56 21.35 -6.15
N ILE A 53 -0.35 20.70 -6.88
CA ILE A 53 -1.30 19.74 -6.31
C ILE A 53 -0.56 18.55 -5.69
N LYS A 54 0.40 17.97 -6.41
CA LYS A 54 1.22 16.86 -5.89
C LYS A 54 1.96 17.25 -4.62
N GLU A 55 2.54 18.44 -4.57
CA GLU A 55 3.20 18.97 -3.37
C GLU A 55 2.22 19.12 -2.21
N ALA A 56 1.08 19.77 -2.43
CA ALA A 56 0.06 19.98 -1.40
C ALA A 56 -0.45 18.65 -0.84
N LYS A 57 -0.72 17.66 -1.70
CA LYS A 57 -1.10 16.31 -1.29
C LYS A 57 -0.04 15.64 -0.45
N ARG A 58 1.23 15.69 -0.88
CA ARG A 58 2.34 15.12 -0.12
C ARG A 58 2.47 15.75 1.27
N HIS A 59 2.34 17.08 1.38
CA HIS A 59 2.36 17.77 2.67
C HIS A 59 1.17 17.38 3.54
N LEU A 60 -0.03 17.33 2.98
CA LEU A 60 -1.24 16.92 3.70
C LEU A 60 -1.14 15.47 4.16
N MET A 61 -0.70 14.56 3.29
CA MET A 61 -0.57 13.13 3.61
C MET A 61 0.49 12.92 4.70
N GLY A 62 1.63 13.61 4.63
CA GLY A 62 2.63 13.57 5.71
C GLY A 62 2.08 14.04 7.05
N ARG A 63 1.26 15.11 7.07
CA ARG A 63 0.59 15.59 8.28
C ARG A 63 -0.44 14.60 8.82
N ILE A 64 -1.32 14.07 7.95
CA ILE A 64 -2.32 13.07 8.33
C ILE A 64 -1.63 11.82 8.87
N HIS A 65 -0.57 11.36 8.22
CA HIS A 65 0.17 10.18 8.64
C HIS A 65 0.83 10.38 10.02
N MET A 66 1.36 11.57 10.31
CA MET A 66 1.85 11.90 11.65
C MET A 66 0.72 11.88 12.69
N VAL A 67 -0.43 12.49 12.39
CA VAL A 67 -1.60 12.48 13.29
C VAL A 67 -2.10 11.07 13.56
N LEU A 68 -2.08 10.21 12.55
CA LEU A 68 -2.51 8.81 12.62
C LEU A 68 -1.67 7.99 13.62
N PHE A 69 -0.36 8.26 13.74
CA PHE A 69 0.47 7.64 14.77
C PHE A 69 0.35 8.27 16.16
N LEU A 70 0.00 9.57 16.23
CA LEU A 70 -0.18 10.26 17.51
C LEU A 70 -1.55 9.94 18.17
N ASN A 71 -2.58 9.73 17.36
CA ASN A 71 -3.96 9.51 17.80
C ASN A 71 -4.58 8.31 17.08
N ALA A 72 -4.15 7.10 17.46
CA ALA A 72 -4.63 5.85 16.87
C ALA A 72 -6.16 5.67 16.94
N GLU A 73 -6.82 6.29 17.91
CA GLU A 73 -8.28 6.25 18.10
C GLU A 73 -9.07 6.92 16.97
N VAL A 74 -8.46 7.90 16.29
CA VAL A 74 -9.07 8.61 15.15
C VAL A 74 -9.21 7.70 13.93
N PHE A 75 -8.45 6.60 13.88
CA PHE A 75 -8.51 5.64 12.79
C PHE A 75 -9.69 4.68 12.98
N ALA A 76 -10.72 4.77 12.15
CA ALA A 76 -11.74 3.73 12.04
C ALA A 76 -11.47 2.86 10.81
N SER A 77 -11.46 1.53 10.99
CA SER A 77 -11.53 0.59 9.88
C SER A 77 -13.01 0.36 9.57
N ASP A 78 -13.52 0.94 8.49
CA ASP A 78 -14.95 0.93 8.16
C ASP A 78 -15.28 0.19 6.86
N GLY A 79 -14.38 -0.68 6.42
CA GLY A 79 -14.58 -1.55 5.26
C GLY A 79 -14.46 -0.88 3.90
N ARG A 80 -14.41 0.46 3.82
CA ARG A 80 -14.35 1.19 2.53
C ARG A 80 -13.10 0.90 1.69
N GLY A 81 -12.05 0.38 2.31
CA GLY A 81 -10.79 -0.03 1.67
C GLY A 81 -10.59 -1.54 1.61
N GLU A 82 -11.64 -2.35 1.75
CA GLU A 82 -11.54 -3.81 1.70
C GLU A 82 -11.01 -4.30 0.35
N MET A 83 -10.14 -5.31 0.43
CA MET A 83 -9.60 -6.02 -0.72
C MET A 83 -10.12 -7.46 -0.67
N ILE A 84 -10.81 -7.89 -1.72
CA ILE A 84 -11.37 -9.25 -1.84
C ILE A 84 -10.53 -10.04 -2.84
N PHE A 85 -9.92 -11.14 -2.37
CA PHE A 85 -9.29 -12.10 -3.25
C PHE A 85 -10.36 -13.04 -3.83
N GLU A 86 -10.51 -13.02 -5.16
CA GLU A 86 -11.50 -13.81 -5.89
C GLU A 86 -10.79 -14.71 -6.91
N GLN A 87 -11.22 -15.98 -6.98
CA GLN A 87 -10.66 -16.92 -7.95
C GLN A 87 -10.70 -16.37 -9.39
N GLY A 88 -9.65 -16.63 -10.17
CA GLY A 88 -9.49 -16.10 -11.53
C GLY A 88 -9.09 -14.63 -11.61
N ARG A 89 -8.92 -13.92 -10.48
CA ARG A 89 -8.44 -12.53 -10.41
C ARG A 89 -7.13 -12.45 -9.65
N TYR A 90 -6.08 -13.08 -10.18
CA TYR A 90 -4.72 -12.96 -9.68
C TYR A 90 -3.83 -12.36 -10.75
N ALA A 91 -3.08 -11.32 -10.39
CA ALA A 91 -2.21 -10.61 -11.33
C ALA A 91 -0.79 -10.71 -10.80
N TYR A 92 0.11 -11.14 -11.66
CA TYR A 92 1.52 -11.36 -11.37
C TYR A 92 2.34 -11.12 -12.65
N ASP A 93 3.67 -11.02 -12.52
CA ASP A 93 4.57 -10.78 -13.65
C ASP A 93 5.19 -12.07 -14.17
N ARG A 94 5.51 -13.00 -13.27
CA ARG A 94 6.17 -14.27 -13.59
C ARG A 94 5.57 -15.39 -12.74
N PRO A 95 5.25 -16.55 -13.33
CA PRO A 95 4.81 -17.68 -12.53
C PRO A 95 6.00 -18.26 -11.75
N TYR A 96 5.71 -18.91 -10.63
CA TYR A 96 6.68 -19.76 -9.93
C TYR A 96 7.19 -20.87 -10.85
N CYS A 97 8.49 -21.10 -10.85
CA CYS A 97 9.14 -22.12 -11.67
C CYS A 97 10.14 -22.99 -10.89
N GLY A 98 10.04 -23.00 -9.56
CA GLY A 98 10.91 -23.83 -8.71
C GLY A 98 10.38 -25.26 -8.54
N PHE A 99 11.17 -26.08 -7.85
CA PHE A 99 10.92 -27.52 -7.68
C PHE A 99 10.31 -27.89 -6.32
N VAL A 100 9.93 -26.90 -5.50
CA VAL A 100 9.35 -27.14 -4.18
C VAL A 100 7.84 -26.94 -4.25
N ASP A 101 7.09 -27.93 -3.79
CA ASP A 101 5.64 -27.79 -3.68
C ASP A 101 5.28 -26.78 -2.60
N LEU A 102 4.46 -25.80 -2.97
CA LEU A 102 3.96 -24.77 -2.06
C LEU A 102 2.44 -24.90 -1.91
N PRO A 103 1.95 -25.85 -1.09
CA PRO A 103 0.53 -26.14 -0.96
C PRO A 103 -0.21 -24.95 -0.32
N LYS A 104 -1.55 -25.00 -0.38
CA LYS A 104 -2.45 -24.00 0.23
C LYS A 104 -2.35 -22.59 -0.34
N HIS A 105 -1.69 -22.38 -1.47
CA HIS A 105 -1.81 -21.11 -2.16
C HIS A 105 -3.27 -20.92 -2.59
N PHE A 106 -3.84 -19.73 -2.37
CA PHE A 106 -5.26 -19.48 -2.64
C PHE A 106 -5.59 -19.60 -4.14
N PHE A 107 -4.68 -19.16 -5.00
CA PHE A 107 -4.82 -19.25 -6.44
C PHE A 107 -4.12 -20.50 -7.00
N PRO A 108 -4.61 -21.10 -8.09
CA PRO A 108 -3.97 -22.25 -8.72
C PRO A 108 -2.51 -21.98 -9.13
N GLU A 109 -2.23 -20.76 -9.61
CA GLU A 109 -0.90 -20.32 -9.98
C GLU A 109 -0.30 -19.42 -8.90
N ILE A 110 1.00 -19.60 -8.65
CA ILE A 110 1.75 -18.79 -7.68
C ILE A 110 2.59 -17.77 -8.46
N GLY A 111 2.46 -16.49 -8.11
CA GLY A 111 2.99 -15.38 -8.89
C GLY A 111 4.11 -14.66 -8.15
N ASN A 112 5.24 -14.49 -8.83
CA ASN A 112 6.45 -13.83 -8.35
C ASN A 112 7.10 -14.39 -7.06
N PRO A 113 6.91 -15.63 -6.57
CA PRO A 113 7.90 -16.17 -5.65
C PRO A 113 9.15 -16.47 -6.49
N GLY A 114 10.32 -16.02 -6.05
CA GLY A 114 11.58 -16.55 -6.61
C GLY A 114 11.66 -18.08 -6.47
N ALA A 115 12.71 -18.69 -7.02
CA ALA A 115 13.00 -20.11 -6.78
C ALA A 115 13.98 -20.33 -5.61
N GLU A 116 14.54 -19.24 -5.07
CA GLU A 116 15.59 -19.22 -4.06
C GLU A 116 15.58 -17.88 -3.30
N GLY A 117 16.35 -17.82 -2.22
CA GLY A 117 16.49 -16.62 -1.39
C GLY A 117 15.51 -16.57 -0.22
N GLU A 118 15.71 -15.60 0.66
CA GLU A 118 15.05 -15.60 1.96
C GLU A 118 13.54 -15.33 1.90
N GLU A 119 13.08 -14.60 0.88
CA GLU A 119 11.65 -14.42 0.62
C GLU A 119 10.99 -15.73 0.17
N PHE A 120 11.69 -16.52 -0.65
CA PHE A 120 11.25 -17.85 -1.04
C PHE A 120 11.24 -18.80 0.16
N ASP A 121 12.26 -18.76 1.02
CA ASP A 121 12.27 -19.52 2.29
C ASP A 121 11.07 -19.17 3.16
N CYS A 122 10.66 -17.90 3.20
CA CYS A 122 9.46 -17.46 3.91
C CYS A 122 8.19 -18.05 3.26
N ALA A 123 8.08 -18.08 1.93
CA ALA A 123 6.96 -18.71 1.24
C ALA A 123 6.87 -20.21 1.56
N VAL A 124 8.00 -20.92 1.52
CA VAL A 124 8.10 -22.34 1.89
C VAL A 124 7.63 -22.55 3.33
N PHE A 125 8.10 -21.73 4.26
CA PHE A 125 7.71 -21.79 5.67
C PHE A 125 6.20 -21.61 5.86
N LEU A 126 5.60 -20.59 5.23
CA LEU A 126 4.16 -20.32 5.31
C LEU A 126 3.33 -21.46 4.72
N ALA A 127 3.79 -22.05 3.63
CA ALA A 127 3.08 -23.12 2.93
C ALA A 127 3.17 -24.47 3.65
N THR A 128 4.31 -24.78 4.28
CA THR A 128 4.63 -26.17 4.72
C THR A 128 4.83 -26.33 6.22
N VAL A 129 5.30 -25.30 6.92
CA VAL A 129 5.70 -25.39 8.35
C VAL A 129 4.72 -24.67 9.27
N LEU A 130 4.14 -23.55 8.82
CA LEU A 130 3.25 -22.75 9.64
C LEU A 130 1.88 -23.43 9.78
N GLU A 131 1.57 -23.87 11.01
CA GLU A 131 0.28 -24.45 11.34
C GLU A 131 -0.86 -23.41 11.36
N GLY A 132 -2.09 -23.87 11.16
CA GLY A 132 -3.28 -23.03 11.20
C GLY A 132 -3.46 -22.09 10.00
N VAL A 133 -2.61 -22.18 8.96
CA VAL A 133 -2.84 -21.51 7.68
C VAL A 133 -3.82 -22.33 6.85
N LYS A 134 -4.95 -21.70 6.50
CA LYS A 134 -5.94 -22.23 5.57
C LYS A 134 -5.55 -21.95 4.12
N TYR A 135 -5.21 -20.70 3.84
CA TYR A 135 -4.70 -20.26 2.54
C TYR A 135 -3.63 -19.20 2.72
N TRP A 136 -2.69 -19.13 1.77
CA TRP A 136 -1.76 -18.01 1.65
C TRP A 136 -1.73 -17.47 0.23
N VAL A 137 -1.31 -16.21 0.09
CA VAL A 137 -1.20 -15.49 -1.19
C VAL A 137 0.13 -14.74 -1.19
N ARG A 138 0.92 -14.89 -2.26
CA ARG A 138 1.98 -13.90 -2.58
C ARG A 138 1.33 -12.63 -3.09
N ASN A 139 1.40 -11.57 -2.30
CA ASN A 139 0.79 -10.27 -2.59
C ASN A 139 1.72 -9.43 -3.47
N VAL A 140 1.69 -9.68 -4.77
CA VAL A 140 2.53 -9.00 -5.77
C VAL A 140 2.24 -7.51 -5.74
N GLU A 141 3.26 -6.66 -5.59
CA GLU A 141 3.07 -5.22 -5.44
C GLU A 141 2.47 -4.53 -6.68
N ARG A 142 1.72 -3.45 -6.46
CA ARG A 142 1.17 -2.55 -7.51
C ARG A 142 0.34 -3.25 -8.60
N LYS A 143 -0.31 -4.35 -8.26
CA LYS A 143 -1.29 -5.01 -9.12
C LYS A 143 -2.71 -4.57 -8.74
N PRO A 144 -3.69 -4.70 -9.65
CA PRO A 144 -5.09 -4.43 -9.32
C PRO A 144 -5.62 -5.29 -8.16
N THR A 145 -4.96 -6.42 -7.90
CA THR A 145 -5.35 -7.42 -6.93
C THR A 145 -4.49 -7.41 -5.67
N SER A 146 -3.66 -6.38 -5.47
CA SER A 146 -2.78 -6.28 -4.31
C SER A 146 -3.48 -5.65 -3.11
N PHE A 147 -3.28 -6.24 -1.93
CA PHE A 147 -3.57 -5.59 -0.66
C PHE A 147 -2.50 -4.53 -0.35
N SER A 148 -2.91 -3.36 0.16
CA SER A 148 -1.97 -2.31 0.54
C SER A 148 -2.48 -1.45 1.69
N LEU A 149 -1.54 -0.89 2.45
CA LEU A 149 -1.76 0.14 3.45
C LEU A 149 -1.16 1.47 2.96
N GLN A 150 -1.86 2.59 3.17
CA GLN A 150 -1.42 3.91 2.71
C GLN A 150 -0.29 4.44 3.61
N THR A 151 0.86 4.81 3.04
CA THR A 151 1.95 5.51 3.76
C THR A 151 1.91 7.02 3.49
N ALA A 152 2.82 7.79 4.09
CA ALA A 152 2.90 9.24 3.86
C ALA A 152 3.19 9.61 2.40
N THR A 153 3.88 8.75 1.65
CA THR A 153 4.40 9.05 0.31
C THR A 153 3.94 8.08 -0.77
N ASP A 154 3.51 6.87 -0.40
CA ASP A 154 3.16 5.80 -1.35
C ASP A 154 2.22 4.78 -0.68
N LYS A 155 2.25 3.53 -1.14
CA LYS A 155 1.54 2.40 -0.56
C LYS A 155 2.53 1.33 -0.10
N PHE A 156 2.22 0.72 1.04
CA PHE A 156 2.91 -0.43 1.56
C PHE A 156 2.14 -1.71 1.20
N TYR A 157 2.78 -2.62 0.49
CA TYR A 157 2.26 -3.92 0.10
C TYR A 157 3.02 -4.99 0.88
N PRO A 158 2.44 -5.58 1.95
CA PRO A 158 3.07 -6.71 2.65
C PRO A 158 3.30 -7.87 1.69
N ASP A 159 4.42 -8.57 1.79
CA ASP A 159 4.76 -9.64 0.86
C ASP A 159 3.74 -10.78 0.78
N PHE A 160 3.19 -11.22 1.91
CA PHE A 160 2.26 -12.34 1.97
C PHE A 160 1.02 -12.01 2.78
N ILE A 161 -0.11 -12.57 2.35
CA ILE A 161 -1.38 -12.53 3.07
C ILE A 161 -1.82 -13.97 3.33
N CYS A 162 -2.12 -14.30 4.58
CA CYS A 162 -2.58 -15.61 5.00
C CYS A 162 -3.98 -15.50 5.61
N LYS A 163 -4.89 -16.39 5.20
CA LYS A 163 -6.12 -16.67 5.92
C LYS A 163 -5.87 -17.82 6.87
N LEU A 164 -6.11 -17.59 8.16
CA LEU A 164 -5.99 -18.61 9.18
C LEU A 164 -7.27 -19.45 9.29
N GLU A 165 -7.17 -20.64 9.87
CA GLU A 165 -8.32 -21.55 10.07
C GLU A 165 -9.39 -20.95 10.99
N ASP A 166 -8.99 -20.10 11.94
CA ASP A 166 -9.90 -19.34 12.81
C ASP A 166 -10.56 -18.13 12.13
N GLY A 167 -10.25 -17.89 10.86
CA GLY A 167 -10.82 -16.81 10.04
C GLY A 167 -10.05 -15.50 10.07
N ARG A 168 -9.03 -15.34 10.93
CA ARG A 168 -8.20 -14.12 10.96
C ARG A 168 -7.33 -14.00 9.71
N ILE A 169 -6.96 -12.76 9.37
CA ILE A 169 -6.05 -12.45 8.27
C ILE A 169 -4.69 -12.04 8.84
N ARG A 170 -3.63 -12.72 8.41
CA ARG A 170 -2.24 -12.36 8.75
C ARG A 170 -1.54 -11.76 7.54
N ALA A 171 -1.01 -10.56 7.70
CA ALA A 171 -0.09 -9.95 6.75
C ALA A 171 1.36 -10.15 7.23
N VAL A 172 2.22 -10.64 6.34
CA VAL A 172 3.65 -10.89 6.58
C VAL A 172 4.45 -10.05 5.58
N GLU A 173 5.32 -9.19 6.09
CA GLU A 173 6.32 -8.49 5.27
C GLU A 173 7.69 -9.09 5.60
N TYR A 174 8.31 -9.75 4.64
CA TYR A 174 9.63 -10.31 4.83
C TYR A 174 10.68 -9.18 4.79
N LYS A 175 11.69 -9.26 5.67
CA LYS A 175 12.82 -8.32 5.61
C LYS A 175 14.12 -8.95 6.04
N ASN A 176 15.16 -8.75 5.23
CA ASN A 176 16.52 -9.10 5.61
C ASN A 176 16.94 -8.30 6.87
N SER A 177 17.86 -8.85 7.66
CA SER A 177 18.28 -8.24 8.93
C SER A 177 18.98 -6.89 8.77
N ARG A 178 19.60 -6.62 7.61
CA ARG A 178 20.38 -5.41 7.31
C ARG A 178 19.48 -4.19 7.12
N ASP A 179 18.33 -4.38 6.48
CA ASP A 179 17.41 -3.30 6.14
C ASP A 179 16.36 -3.07 7.22
N TYR A 180 16.25 -3.96 8.21
CA TYR A 180 15.21 -3.91 9.24
C TYR A 180 15.12 -2.54 9.93
N ASP A 181 16.25 -1.94 10.30
CA ASP A 181 16.28 -0.67 11.05
C ASP A 181 16.23 0.58 10.15
N LEU A 182 16.02 0.44 8.84
CA LEU A 182 15.87 1.60 7.94
C LEU A 182 14.57 2.35 8.27
N PRO A 183 14.57 3.70 8.22
CA PRO A 183 13.39 4.51 8.58
C PRO A 183 12.10 4.12 7.85
N GLY A 184 12.18 3.77 6.55
CA GLY A 184 11.01 3.33 5.79
C GLY A 184 10.44 1.99 6.27
N ASN A 185 11.26 1.10 6.83
CA ASN A 185 10.78 -0.17 7.40
C ASN A 185 10.22 0.02 8.82
N GLU A 186 10.73 0.99 9.57
CA GLU A 186 10.11 1.41 10.83
C GLU A 186 8.69 1.95 10.61
N GLU A 187 8.51 2.81 9.60
CA GLU A 187 7.20 3.32 9.20
C GLU A 187 6.22 2.18 8.86
N LYS A 188 6.66 1.21 8.04
CA LYS A 188 5.89 0.01 7.71
C LYS A 188 5.48 -0.81 8.94
N ARG A 189 6.40 -1.00 9.90
CA ARG A 189 6.10 -1.72 11.15
C ARG A 189 5.04 -1.01 11.98
N ARG A 190 5.18 0.30 12.16
CA ARG A 190 4.20 1.10 12.91
C ARG A 190 2.84 1.06 12.25
N LEU A 191 2.80 1.18 10.91
CA LEU A 191 1.55 1.14 10.15
C LEU A 191 0.87 -0.23 10.20
N GLY A 192 1.63 -1.31 10.05
CA GLY A 192 1.11 -2.67 10.19
C GLY A 192 0.60 -2.97 11.61
N ALA A 193 1.31 -2.52 12.64
CA ALA A 193 0.87 -2.65 14.04
C ALA A 193 -0.42 -1.87 14.32
N LEU A 194 -0.58 -0.67 13.74
CA LEU A 194 -1.83 0.08 13.84
C LEU A 194 -2.98 -0.63 13.13
N TRP A 195 -2.75 -1.15 11.92
CA TRP A 195 -3.76 -1.92 11.19
C TRP A 195 -4.24 -3.13 12.00
N GLU A 196 -3.33 -3.89 12.62
CA GLU A 196 -3.65 -4.96 13.56
C GLU A 196 -4.47 -4.44 14.75
N LEU A 197 -4.01 -3.40 15.44
CA LEU A 197 -4.68 -2.83 16.61
C LEU A 197 -6.12 -2.38 16.30
N ARG A 198 -6.35 -1.86 15.10
CA ARG A 198 -7.65 -1.29 14.69
C ARG A 198 -8.55 -2.28 13.95
N SER A 199 -8.13 -3.55 13.87
CA SER A 199 -8.90 -4.62 13.24
C SER A 199 -9.90 -5.31 14.17
N SER A 200 -10.02 -4.89 15.43
CA SER A 200 -10.87 -5.56 16.43
C SER A 200 -10.57 -7.07 16.57
N GLY A 201 -9.31 -7.47 16.40
CA GLY A 201 -8.86 -8.86 16.51
C GLY A 201 -8.96 -9.67 15.22
N HIS A 202 -9.42 -9.08 14.11
CA HIS A 202 -9.55 -9.78 12.82
C HIS A 202 -8.24 -9.89 12.03
N CYS A 203 -7.29 -9.00 12.28
CA CYS A 203 -6.04 -8.92 11.52
C CYS A 203 -4.81 -9.06 12.41
N LEU A 204 -3.74 -9.60 11.84
CA LEU A 204 -2.44 -9.79 12.48
C LEU A 204 -1.34 -9.28 11.54
N PHE A 205 -0.37 -8.54 12.05
CA PHE A 205 0.78 -8.08 11.28
C PHE A 205 2.09 -8.59 11.87
N VAL A 206 2.96 -9.12 11.02
CA VAL A 206 4.31 -9.52 11.40
C VAL A 206 5.33 -9.11 10.34
N MET A 207 6.44 -8.54 10.79
CA MET A 207 7.62 -8.28 9.99
C MET A 207 8.82 -8.83 10.78
N PRO A 208 9.24 -10.08 10.52
CA PRO A 208 10.37 -10.67 11.23
C PRO A 208 11.68 -9.99 10.84
N ARG A 209 12.70 -10.11 11.70
CA ARG A 209 14.06 -9.67 11.41
C ARG A 209 14.84 -10.83 10.79
N GLY A 210 15.06 -10.80 9.49
CA GLY A 210 15.72 -11.89 8.77
C GLY A 210 14.91 -13.19 8.83
N LYS A 211 15.59 -14.31 9.08
CA LYS A 211 14.97 -15.66 9.15
C LYS A 211 14.36 -16.02 10.51
N ASP A 212 13.95 -15.02 11.29
CA ASP A 212 13.22 -15.24 12.54
C ASP A 212 11.77 -15.68 12.25
N PHE A 213 11.61 -16.89 11.72
CA PHE A 213 10.31 -17.48 11.40
C PHE A 213 9.53 -17.87 12.66
N GLU A 214 10.21 -18.02 13.80
CA GLU A 214 9.55 -18.21 15.09
C GLU A 214 8.73 -16.98 15.50
N ALA A 215 9.17 -15.76 15.17
CA ALA A 215 8.34 -14.57 15.33
C ALA A 215 7.03 -14.62 14.53
N ILE A 216 7.03 -15.26 13.35
CA ILE A 216 5.81 -15.48 12.56
C ILE A 216 4.88 -16.47 13.25
N LYS A 217 5.40 -17.57 13.80
CA LYS A 217 4.63 -18.55 14.58
C LYS A 217 4.03 -17.94 15.85
N ALA A 218 4.84 -17.22 16.62
CA ALA A 218 4.43 -16.62 17.88
C ALA A 218 3.29 -15.59 17.71
N LYS A 219 3.14 -15.00 16.52
CA LYS A 219 2.06 -14.08 16.14
C LYS A 219 0.68 -14.76 15.97
N LEU A 220 0.36 -15.73 16.81
CA LEU A 220 -0.97 -16.35 16.96
C LEU A 220 -1.69 -15.87 18.23
N ALA A 221 -0.93 -15.39 19.21
CA ALA A 221 -1.41 -15.08 20.55
C ALA A 221 -1.72 -13.58 20.72
N LYS A 222 -3.00 -13.25 20.54
CA LYS A 222 -3.77 -12.27 21.33
C LYS A 222 -5.22 -12.32 20.89
#